data_AF-A0A7V2QAU7-F1
#
_entry.id   AF-A0A7V2QAU7-F1
#
_cell.length_a   1.000
_cell.length_b   1.000
_cell.length_c   1.000
_cell.angle_alpha   90.00
_cell.angle_beta   90.00
_cell.angle_gamma   90.00
#
_symmetry.space_group_name_H-M   'P 1'
#
loop_
_entity.id
_entity.type
_entity.pdbx_description
1 polymer ?
#
loop_
_entity_poly.entity_id
_entity_poly.type
_entity_poly.pdbx_seq_one_letter_code
_entity_poly.pdbx_strand_id
1 'polypeptide(L)'
;MNKRYQIQMYLDHVRQSLESAASNIENDFYATSINRSYYAIFYAASVLLLTKDISRSKHGGVIAAFRQHFVKPGLIETEYSDIYGDVMEARVDSDYDMTFDADPTTAAERLVDARRFVERVIQYLQESEWLIMNKHSTLTTTEHQSLETLVQRLYMRYSDLIQSVTLFGSKARGDAGPNSDIDVIVVLTNDDPHLRSSVRRLAARVSLEYDLLISIRAVSRSHWHKLSHYRFPIYQAIQAEGIPLTPETT
;
A
#
# COMPACT_ATOMS: atom_id res chain seq x y z
N MET A 1 3.98 5.96 -15.30
CA MET A 1 3.26 5.64 -14.05
C MET A 1 4.28 5.70 -12.92
N ASN A 2 3.97 6.41 -11.84
CA ASN A 2 4.89 6.61 -10.72
C ASN A 2 5.33 5.28 -10.08
N LYS A 3 6.63 5.11 -9.78
CA LYS A 3 7.19 3.90 -9.16
C LYS A 3 6.63 3.60 -7.78
N ARG A 4 6.45 4.61 -6.91
CA ARG A 4 5.83 4.42 -5.59
C ARG A 4 4.37 4.00 -5.72
N TYR A 5 3.65 4.54 -6.70
CA TYR A 5 2.29 4.08 -7.02
C TYR A 5 2.28 2.63 -7.51
N GLN A 6 3.22 2.25 -8.39
CA GLN A 6 3.39 0.86 -8.82
C GLN A 6 3.68 -0.06 -7.63
N ILE A 7 4.63 0.32 -6.78
CA ILE A 7 4.96 -0.42 -5.56
C ILE A 7 3.71 -0.60 -4.69
N GLN A 8 2.93 0.47 -4.45
CA GLN A 8 1.71 0.37 -3.66
C GLN A 8 0.70 -0.60 -4.28
N MET A 9 0.43 -0.51 -5.59
CA MET A 9 -0.49 -1.46 -6.23
C MET A 9 -0.04 -2.92 -6.10
N TYR A 10 1.27 -3.19 -6.21
CA TYR A 10 1.79 -4.53 -6.00
C TYR A 10 1.65 -4.96 -4.53
N LEU A 11 1.88 -4.07 -3.57
CA LEU A 11 1.69 -4.34 -2.14
C LEU A 11 0.21 -4.60 -1.81
N ASP A 12 -0.74 -3.94 -2.48
CA ASP A 12 -2.16 -4.22 -2.35
C ASP A 12 -2.49 -5.63 -2.85
N HIS A 13 -1.90 -6.04 -3.98
CA HIS A 13 -2.02 -7.41 -4.49
C HIS A 13 -1.36 -8.44 -3.57
N VAL A 14 -0.23 -8.11 -2.92
CA VAL A 14 0.38 -8.95 -1.89
C VAL A 14 -0.61 -9.17 -0.74
N ARG A 15 -1.19 -8.09 -0.21
CA ARG A 15 -2.16 -8.15 0.88
C ARG A 15 -3.38 -9.00 0.51
N GLN A 16 -4.00 -8.71 -0.64
CA GLN A 16 -5.15 -9.48 -1.13
C GLN A 16 -4.82 -10.96 -1.31
N SER A 17 -3.61 -11.28 -1.78
CA SER A 17 -3.18 -12.66 -1.97
C SER A 17 -3.02 -13.39 -0.62
N LEU A 18 -2.45 -12.75 0.41
CA LEU A 18 -2.34 -13.33 1.75
C LEU A 18 -3.70 -13.50 2.44
N GLU A 19 -4.60 -12.51 2.31
CA GLU A 19 -5.97 -12.60 2.82
C GLU A 19 -6.74 -13.73 2.14
N SER A 20 -6.63 -13.82 0.81
CA SER A 20 -7.24 -14.90 0.04
C SER A 20 -6.66 -16.26 0.41
N ALA A 21 -5.34 -16.40 0.58
CA ALA A 21 -4.72 -17.65 1.01
C ALA A 21 -5.25 -18.12 2.38
N ALA A 22 -5.33 -17.21 3.35
CA ALA A 22 -5.88 -17.51 4.67
C ALA A 22 -7.34 -17.98 4.60
N SER A 23 -8.19 -17.23 3.89
CA SER A 23 -9.60 -17.59 3.73
C SER A 23 -9.78 -18.93 2.99
N ASN A 24 -8.93 -19.27 2.03
CA ASN A 24 -9.00 -20.56 1.35
C ASN A 24 -8.65 -21.73 2.27
N ILE A 25 -7.79 -21.57 3.26
CA ILE A 25 -7.53 -22.62 4.28
C ILE A 25 -8.78 -22.85 5.12
N GLU A 26 -9.45 -21.78 5.55
CA GLU A 26 -10.69 -21.87 6.35
C GLU A 26 -11.84 -22.56 5.62
N ASN A 27 -11.80 -22.57 4.28
CA ASN A 27 -12.81 -23.18 3.42
C ASN A 27 -12.31 -24.47 2.74
N ASP A 28 -11.25 -25.07 3.27
CA ASP A 28 -10.66 -26.33 2.79
C ASP A 28 -10.16 -26.33 1.33
N PHE A 29 -9.93 -25.15 0.74
CA PHE A 29 -9.37 -24.97 -0.60
C PHE A 29 -7.84 -24.86 -0.57
N TYR A 30 -7.17 -25.91 -0.10
CA TYR A 30 -5.73 -25.91 0.20
C TYR A 30 -4.83 -25.64 -1.02
N ALA A 31 -5.12 -26.26 -2.16
CA ALA A 31 -4.40 -26.00 -3.43
C ALA A 31 -4.49 -24.53 -3.84
N THR A 32 -5.69 -23.93 -3.69
CA THR A 32 -5.89 -22.50 -3.99
C THR A 32 -5.14 -21.62 -2.99
N SER A 33 -5.08 -22.02 -1.71
CA SER A 33 -4.27 -21.30 -0.71
C SER A 33 -2.78 -21.30 -1.05
N ILE A 34 -2.21 -22.44 -1.47
CA ILE A 34 -0.81 -22.54 -1.91
C ILE A 34 -0.57 -21.63 -3.10
N ASN A 35 -1.46 -21.64 -4.10
CA ASN A 35 -1.41 -20.74 -5.24
C ASN A 35 -1.42 -19.26 -4.83
N ARG A 36 -2.31 -18.86 -3.93
CA ARG A 36 -2.38 -17.48 -3.42
C ARG A 36 -1.15 -17.09 -2.60
N SER A 37 -0.59 -18.02 -1.81
CA SER A 37 0.66 -17.82 -1.08
C SER A 37 1.84 -17.57 -2.03
N TYR A 38 1.91 -18.33 -3.13
CA TYR A 38 2.89 -18.08 -4.19
C TYR A 38 2.74 -16.68 -4.81
N TYR A 39 1.52 -16.27 -5.15
CA TYR A 39 1.32 -14.95 -5.75
C TYR A 39 1.69 -13.80 -4.82
N ALA A 40 1.49 -13.95 -3.50
CA ALA A 40 1.98 -12.98 -2.53
C ALA A 40 3.52 -12.82 -2.62
N ILE A 41 4.27 -13.93 -2.67
CA ILE A 41 5.73 -13.92 -2.82
C ILE A 41 6.14 -13.34 -4.19
N PHE A 42 5.45 -13.74 -5.25
CA PHE A 42 5.72 -13.26 -6.61
C PHE A 42 5.58 -11.74 -6.72
N TYR A 43 4.50 -11.18 -6.18
CA TYR A 43 4.28 -9.73 -6.18
C TYR A 43 5.29 -9.01 -5.26
N ALA A 44 5.61 -9.55 -4.08
CA ALA A 44 6.62 -8.98 -3.20
C ALA A 44 8.02 -8.96 -3.83
N ALA A 45 8.44 -10.04 -4.49
CA ALA A 45 9.69 -10.07 -5.25
C ALA A 45 9.69 -9.09 -6.42
N SER A 46 8.53 -8.91 -7.09
CA SER A 46 8.38 -7.90 -8.14
C SER A 46 8.51 -6.49 -7.61
N VAL A 47 8.00 -6.19 -6.40
CA VAL A 47 8.21 -4.90 -5.73
C VAL A 47 9.69 -4.62 -5.54
N LEU A 48 10.46 -5.60 -5.03
CA LEU A 48 11.91 -5.45 -4.91
C LEU A 48 12.56 -5.13 -6.25
N LEU A 49 12.24 -5.88 -7.30
CA LEU A 49 12.81 -5.62 -8.63
C LEU A 49 12.47 -4.22 -9.16
N LEU A 50 11.27 -3.72 -8.92
CA LEU A 50 10.86 -2.36 -9.29
C LEU A 50 11.72 -1.28 -8.62
N THR A 51 12.18 -1.48 -7.38
CA THR A 51 13.12 -0.53 -6.72
C THR A 51 14.45 -0.37 -7.46
N LYS A 52 14.79 -1.33 -8.32
CA LYS A 52 16.00 -1.33 -9.17
C LYS A 52 15.70 -1.12 -10.65
N ASP A 53 14.52 -0.62 -11.01
CA ASP A 53 14.08 -0.43 -12.41
C ASP A 53 14.00 -1.73 -13.23
N ILE A 54 13.85 -2.88 -12.56
CA ILE A 54 13.79 -4.18 -13.22
C ILE A 54 12.34 -4.65 -13.26
N SER A 55 11.88 -5.02 -14.45
CA SER A 55 10.59 -5.70 -14.64
C SER A 55 10.79 -7.02 -15.40
N ARG A 56 9.99 -8.01 -15.01
CA ARG A 56 9.96 -9.35 -15.63
C ARG A 56 8.51 -9.81 -15.69
N SER A 57 8.10 -10.33 -16.85
CA SER A 57 6.73 -10.79 -17.10
C SER A 57 6.53 -12.30 -16.90
N LYS A 58 7.62 -13.06 -16.76
CA LYS A 58 7.59 -14.53 -16.60
C LYS A 58 7.94 -14.91 -15.16
N HIS A 59 7.22 -15.89 -14.61
CA HIS A 59 7.43 -16.45 -13.26
C HIS A 59 8.91 -16.79 -12.98
N GLY A 60 9.51 -17.66 -13.79
CA GLY A 60 10.94 -18.02 -13.66
C GLY A 60 11.90 -16.83 -13.82
N GLY A 61 11.49 -15.80 -14.56
CA GLY A 61 12.29 -14.58 -14.73
C GLY A 61 12.33 -13.71 -13.48
N VAL A 62 11.24 -13.64 -12.70
CA VAL A 62 11.17 -12.86 -11.45
C VAL A 62 12.08 -13.49 -10.39
N ILE A 63 11.97 -14.79 -10.14
CA ILE A 63 12.81 -15.47 -9.14
C ILE A 63 14.31 -15.42 -9.50
N ALA A 64 14.65 -15.58 -10.78
CA ALA A 64 16.04 -15.46 -11.24
C ALA A 64 16.60 -14.05 -11.00
N ALA A 65 15.82 -13.02 -11.33
CA ALA A 65 16.22 -11.64 -11.11
C ALA A 65 16.31 -11.30 -9.61
N PHE A 66 15.36 -11.76 -8.79
CA PHE A 66 15.39 -11.60 -7.34
C PHE A 66 16.68 -12.20 -6.75
N ARG A 67 17.01 -13.45 -7.11
CA ARG A 67 18.26 -14.11 -6.69
C ARG A 67 19.49 -13.32 -7.14
N GLN A 68 19.51 -12.84 -8.38
CA GLN A 68 20.64 -12.09 -8.93
C GLN A 68 20.87 -10.76 -8.23
N HIS A 69 19.81 -9.99 -7.94
CA HIS A 69 19.93 -8.59 -7.55
C HIS A 69 19.74 -8.32 -6.06
N PHE A 70 19.20 -9.29 -5.30
CA PHE A 70 18.93 -9.14 -3.86
C PHE A 70 19.64 -10.20 -3.04
N VAL A 71 19.58 -11.47 -3.45
CA VAL A 71 20.19 -12.57 -2.67
C VAL A 71 21.70 -12.64 -2.86
N LYS A 72 22.19 -12.73 -4.10
CA LYS A 72 23.64 -12.80 -4.38
C LYS A 72 24.45 -11.63 -3.79
N PRO A 73 23.95 -10.37 -3.82
CA PRO A 73 24.66 -9.25 -3.20
C PRO A 73 24.51 -9.18 -1.67
N GLY A 74 23.74 -10.08 -1.04
CA GLY A 74 23.53 -10.11 0.41
C GLY A 74 22.56 -9.05 0.94
N LEU A 75 21.68 -8.51 0.09
CA LEU A 75 20.65 -7.54 0.50
C LEU A 75 19.42 -8.21 1.13
N ILE A 76 19.17 -9.46 0.74
CA ILE A 76 18.17 -10.36 1.31
C ILE A 76 18.85 -11.71 1.54
N GLU A 77 18.54 -12.35 2.65
CA GLU A 77 19.17 -13.58 3.13
C GLU A 77 18.81 -14.78 2.23
N THR A 78 19.70 -15.76 2.13
CA THR A 78 19.53 -16.94 1.26
C THR A 78 18.27 -17.74 1.58
N GLU A 79 17.84 -17.79 2.85
CA GLU A 79 16.61 -18.50 3.25
C GLU A 79 15.37 -18.05 2.45
N TYR A 80 15.30 -16.78 2.03
CA TYR A 80 14.17 -16.26 1.25
C TYR A 80 14.23 -16.71 -0.22
N SER A 81 15.41 -17.09 -0.74
CA SER A 81 15.53 -17.76 -2.03
C SER A 81 14.95 -19.17 -2.00
N ASP A 82 15.11 -19.86 -0.88
CA ASP A 82 14.64 -21.23 -0.67
C ASP A 82 13.12 -21.21 -0.47
N ILE A 83 12.61 -20.35 0.42
CA ILE A 83 11.17 -20.10 0.60
C ILE A 83 10.46 -19.84 -0.75
N TYR A 84 11.01 -18.96 -1.59
CA TYR A 84 10.40 -18.67 -2.89
C TYR A 84 10.44 -19.92 -3.79
N GLY A 85 11.56 -20.64 -3.84
CA GLY A 85 11.66 -21.90 -4.59
C GLY A 85 10.60 -22.91 -4.19
N ASP A 86 10.51 -23.19 -2.89
CA ASP A 86 9.66 -24.24 -2.34
C ASP A 86 8.16 -23.93 -2.52
N VAL A 87 7.75 -22.68 -2.29
CA VAL A 87 6.35 -22.26 -2.51
C VAL A 87 6.00 -22.26 -4.00
N MET A 88 6.96 -21.96 -4.88
CA MET A 88 6.76 -22.02 -6.33
C MET A 88 6.59 -23.46 -6.83
N GLU A 89 7.38 -24.40 -6.31
CA GLU A 89 7.29 -25.83 -6.62
C GLU A 89 5.96 -26.41 -6.13
N ALA A 90 5.60 -26.17 -4.86
CA ALA A 90 4.32 -26.61 -4.31
C ALA A 90 3.10 -26.08 -5.08
N ARG A 91 3.19 -24.87 -5.66
CA ARG A 91 2.16 -24.37 -6.58
C ARG A 91 2.11 -25.17 -7.87
N VAL A 92 3.24 -25.49 -8.48
CA VAL A 92 3.26 -26.27 -9.73
C VAL A 92 2.59 -27.62 -9.51
N ASP A 93 2.90 -28.27 -8.38
CA ASP A 93 2.30 -29.54 -8.01
C ASP A 93 0.79 -29.38 -7.79
N SER A 94 0.36 -28.40 -6.98
CA SER A 94 -1.08 -28.19 -6.72
C SER A 94 -1.92 -27.70 -7.91
N ASP A 95 -1.36 -26.95 -8.85
CA ASP A 95 -2.10 -26.41 -10.01
C ASP A 95 -2.18 -27.40 -11.19
N TYR A 96 -1.21 -28.33 -11.32
CA TYR A 96 -1.04 -29.13 -12.53
C TYR A 96 -0.85 -30.63 -12.29
N ASP A 97 -0.46 -31.05 -11.09
CA ASP A 97 -0.40 -32.47 -10.76
C ASP A 97 -1.76 -32.94 -10.23
N MET A 98 -2.48 -33.67 -11.09
CA MET A 98 -3.79 -34.26 -10.77
C MET A 98 -3.72 -35.32 -9.64
N THR A 99 -2.53 -35.68 -9.19
CA THR A 99 -2.29 -36.62 -8.09
C THR A 99 -1.79 -35.96 -6.81
N PHE A 100 -1.57 -34.63 -6.81
CA PHE A 100 -1.17 -33.90 -5.62
C PHE A 100 -2.39 -33.52 -4.77
N ASP A 101 -2.61 -34.27 -3.68
CA ASP A 101 -3.59 -33.89 -2.66
C ASP A 101 -2.96 -32.87 -1.71
N ALA A 102 -3.17 -31.59 -2.00
CA ALA A 102 -2.79 -30.51 -1.10
C ALA A 102 -3.53 -30.68 0.24
N ASP A 103 -2.78 -30.74 1.35
CA ASP A 103 -3.32 -30.93 2.70
C ASP A 103 -3.27 -29.61 3.52
N PRO A 104 -4.06 -29.49 4.60
CA PRO A 104 -4.12 -28.27 5.41
C PRO A 104 -2.77 -27.89 6.03
N THR A 105 -1.95 -28.87 6.39
CA THR A 105 -0.61 -28.65 6.96
C THR A 105 0.28 -27.98 5.94
N THR A 106 0.39 -28.57 4.75
CA THR A 106 1.21 -28.00 3.66
C THR A 106 0.73 -26.60 3.30
N ALA A 107 -0.58 -26.37 3.16
CA ALA A 107 -1.11 -25.04 2.85
C ALA A 107 -0.83 -24.00 3.95
N ALA A 108 -0.96 -24.39 5.22
CA ALA A 108 -0.63 -23.51 6.35
C ALA A 108 0.87 -23.16 6.38
N GLU A 109 1.75 -24.14 6.16
CA GLU A 109 3.19 -23.91 6.05
C GLU A 109 3.54 -22.94 4.92
N ARG A 110 2.99 -23.15 3.72
CA ARG A 110 3.24 -22.26 2.57
C ARG A 110 2.72 -20.84 2.83
N LEU A 111 1.60 -20.68 3.55
CA LEU A 111 1.10 -19.37 3.96
C LEU A 111 2.03 -18.70 4.98
N VAL A 112 2.55 -19.44 5.96
CA VAL A 112 3.52 -18.93 6.93
C VAL A 112 4.79 -18.47 6.22
N ASP A 113 5.33 -19.28 5.29
CA ASP A 113 6.49 -18.93 4.49
C ASP A 113 6.27 -17.68 3.64
N ALA A 114 5.09 -17.57 3.00
CA ALA A 114 4.72 -16.37 2.25
C ALA A 114 4.65 -15.12 3.13
N ARG A 115 4.10 -15.22 4.35
CA ARG A 115 4.08 -14.10 5.30
C ARG A 115 5.50 -13.69 5.70
N ARG A 116 6.36 -14.65 6.05
CA ARG A 116 7.77 -14.38 6.40
C ARG A 116 8.51 -13.68 5.26
N PHE A 117 8.34 -14.14 4.02
CA PHE A 117 8.94 -13.51 2.85
C PHE A 117 8.44 -12.07 2.66
N VAL A 118 7.12 -11.86 2.74
CA VAL A 118 6.51 -10.53 2.59
C VAL A 118 6.97 -9.58 3.68
N GLU A 119 6.99 -10.01 4.94
CA GLU A 119 7.47 -9.22 6.08
C GLU A 119 8.91 -8.77 5.86
N ARG A 120 9.80 -9.67 5.40
CA ARG A 120 11.19 -9.32 5.10
C ARG A 120 11.31 -8.30 3.97
N VAL A 121 10.52 -8.46 2.90
CA VAL A 121 10.48 -7.50 1.80
C VAL A 121 10.02 -6.13 2.30
N ILE A 122 8.96 -6.07 3.11
CA ILE A 122 8.48 -4.83 3.70
C ILE A 122 9.58 -4.17 4.54
N GLN A 123 10.28 -4.94 5.39
CA GLN A 123 11.41 -4.45 6.18
C GLN A 123 12.50 -3.85 5.30
N TYR A 124 12.89 -4.53 4.21
CA TYR A 124 13.89 -4.01 3.27
C TYR A 124 13.46 -2.69 2.62
N LEU A 125 12.19 -2.58 2.22
CA LEU A 125 11.65 -1.36 1.61
C LEU A 125 11.64 -0.19 2.61
N GLN A 126 11.43 -0.47 3.89
CA GLN A 126 11.52 0.52 4.96
C GLN A 126 12.95 0.98 5.20
N GLU A 127 13.89 0.03 5.33
CA GLU A 127 15.33 0.29 5.48
C GLU A 127 15.89 1.10 4.30
N SER A 128 15.30 0.94 3.13
CA SER A 128 15.71 1.60 1.89
C SER A 128 14.87 2.85 1.54
N GLU A 129 14.03 3.35 2.46
CA GLU A 129 13.15 4.53 2.30
C GLU A 129 12.19 4.49 1.09
N TRP A 130 11.97 3.32 0.51
CA TRP A 130 10.97 3.08 -0.54
C TRP A 130 9.56 3.00 0.04
N LEU A 131 9.46 2.48 1.26
CA LEU A 131 8.26 2.51 2.08
C LEU A 131 8.54 3.40 3.29
N ILE A 132 8.03 4.63 3.26
CA ILE A 132 8.07 5.48 4.45
C ILE A 132 7.06 4.89 5.44
N MET A 133 7.52 4.20 6.48
CA MET A 133 6.70 4.05 7.67
C MET A 133 6.50 5.44 8.25
N ASN A 134 5.30 5.99 8.07
CA ASN A 134 4.76 6.75 9.18
C ASN A 134 4.53 5.72 10.28
N LYS A 135 5.48 5.61 11.21
CA LYS A 135 5.42 4.82 12.46
C LYS A 135 4.23 5.18 13.38
N HIS A 136 3.27 5.91 12.83
CA HIS A 136 2.27 6.69 13.51
C HIS A 136 0.88 6.60 12.85
N SER A 137 0.62 5.90 11.73
CA SER A 137 -0.79 5.79 11.26
C SER A 137 -1.46 4.51 11.75
N THR A 138 -2.36 4.64 12.73
CA THR A 138 -3.22 3.55 13.26
C THR A 138 -4.48 3.33 12.42
N LEU A 139 -4.40 3.61 11.11
CA LEU A 139 -5.55 3.52 10.22
C LEU A 139 -6.01 2.06 10.09
N THR A 140 -7.30 1.83 10.23
CA THR A 140 -7.94 0.56 9.90
C THR A 140 -7.96 0.34 8.39
N THR A 141 -8.22 -0.89 7.96
CA THR A 141 -8.37 -1.24 6.53
C THR A 141 -9.43 -0.37 5.83
N THR A 142 -10.58 -0.15 6.48
CA THR A 142 -11.67 0.68 5.93
C THR A 142 -11.24 2.15 5.80
N GLU A 143 -10.51 2.68 6.78
CA GLU A 143 -9.99 4.05 6.73
C GLU A 143 -8.99 4.22 5.59
N HIS A 144 -8.07 3.25 5.42
CA HIS A 144 -7.15 3.20 4.28
C HIS A 144 -7.90 3.22 2.94
N GLN A 145 -8.88 2.33 2.76
CA GLN A 145 -9.68 2.26 1.53
C GLN A 145 -10.47 3.54 1.25
N SER A 146 -10.98 4.20 2.29
CA SER A 146 -11.70 5.47 2.17
C SER A 146 -10.77 6.60 1.69
N LEU A 147 -9.54 6.65 2.18
CA LEU A 147 -8.53 7.63 1.80
C LEU A 147 -8.04 7.40 0.37
N GLU A 148 -7.79 6.15 -0.02
CA GLU A 148 -7.44 5.80 -1.40
C GLU A 148 -8.55 6.23 -2.37
N THR A 149 -9.81 5.91 -2.05
CA THR A 149 -10.97 6.28 -2.87
C THR A 149 -11.13 7.79 -2.97
N LEU A 150 -10.92 8.51 -1.85
CA LEU A 150 -10.93 9.97 -1.83
C LEU A 150 -9.87 10.54 -2.77
N VAL A 151 -8.61 10.12 -2.62
CA VAL A 151 -7.47 10.58 -3.41
C VAL A 151 -7.68 10.29 -4.88
N GLN A 152 -8.04 9.06 -5.24
CA GLN A 152 -8.31 8.67 -6.62
C GLN A 152 -9.40 9.56 -7.24
N ARG A 153 -10.52 9.77 -6.56
CA ARG A 153 -11.63 10.59 -7.07
C ARG A 153 -11.30 12.08 -7.14
N LEU A 154 -10.44 12.58 -6.26
CA LEU A 154 -9.94 13.95 -6.31
C LEU A 154 -9.07 14.15 -7.55
N TYR A 155 -8.07 13.29 -7.77
CA TYR A 155 -7.16 13.42 -8.90
C TYR A 155 -7.82 13.11 -10.24
N MET A 156 -8.78 12.17 -10.32
CA MET A 156 -9.55 11.93 -11.54
C MET A 156 -10.36 13.15 -12.01
N ARG A 157 -10.78 14.03 -11.10
CA ARG A 157 -11.66 15.18 -11.42
C ARG A 157 -10.93 16.53 -11.45
N TYR A 158 -9.89 16.67 -10.64
CA TYR A 158 -9.28 17.97 -10.34
C TYR A 158 -7.75 17.93 -10.35
N SER A 159 -7.13 16.98 -11.08
CA SER A 159 -5.66 16.79 -11.10
C SER A 159 -4.88 18.10 -11.21
N ASP A 160 -5.17 18.94 -12.21
CA ASP A 160 -4.43 20.19 -12.48
C ASP A 160 -4.74 21.30 -11.45
N LEU A 161 -5.76 21.10 -10.63
CA LEU A 161 -6.24 22.06 -9.65
C LEU A 161 -5.83 21.71 -8.21
N ILE A 162 -5.19 20.55 -8.00
CA ILE A 162 -4.71 20.09 -6.71
C ILE A 162 -3.18 20.17 -6.69
N GLN A 163 -2.65 20.97 -5.77
CA GLN A 163 -1.21 21.03 -5.50
C GLN A 163 -0.78 19.86 -4.60
N SER A 164 -1.53 19.59 -3.54
CA SER A 164 -1.22 18.48 -2.63
C SER A 164 -2.44 18.03 -1.82
N VAL A 165 -2.41 16.76 -1.42
CA VAL A 165 -3.30 16.14 -0.44
C VAL A 165 -2.44 15.54 0.68
N THR A 166 -2.82 15.80 1.92
CA THR A 166 -2.08 15.35 3.11
C THR A 166 -3.06 14.96 4.22
N LEU A 167 -2.90 13.76 4.77
CA LEU A 167 -3.56 13.35 6.02
C LEU A 167 -2.81 13.97 7.19
N PHE A 168 -3.52 14.51 8.16
CA PHE A 168 -2.93 15.09 9.36
C PHE A 168 -3.77 14.76 10.59
N GLY A 169 -3.43 15.32 11.75
CA GLY A 169 -4.21 15.13 12.97
C GLY A 169 -3.97 13.77 13.64
N SER A 170 -4.93 13.33 14.45
CA SER A 170 -4.74 12.20 15.36
C SER A 170 -4.47 10.87 14.63
N LYS A 171 -5.11 10.65 13.49
CA LYS A 171 -4.88 9.46 12.64
C LYS A 171 -3.50 9.45 11.98
N ALA A 172 -2.92 10.62 11.73
CA ALA A 172 -1.54 10.75 11.24
C ALA A 172 -0.50 10.53 12.34
N ARG A 173 -0.78 11.00 13.57
CA ARG A 173 0.10 10.86 14.75
C ARG A 173 0.03 9.49 15.45
N GLY A 174 -1.09 8.79 15.30
CA GLY A 174 -1.26 7.43 15.84
C GLY A 174 -1.77 7.41 17.27
N ASP A 175 -2.24 8.55 17.75
CA ASP A 175 -2.90 8.73 19.04
C ASP A 175 -4.45 8.80 18.88
N ALA A 176 -4.97 8.44 17.70
CA ALA A 176 -6.39 8.40 17.42
C ALA A 176 -7.14 7.37 18.26
N GLY A 177 -8.31 7.76 18.77
CA GLY A 177 -9.28 6.85 19.35
C GLY A 177 -10.19 6.21 18.28
N PRO A 178 -11.06 5.26 18.67
CA PRO A 178 -11.96 4.56 17.75
C PRO A 178 -12.91 5.48 16.98
N ASN A 179 -13.33 6.60 17.59
CA ASN A 179 -14.29 7.54 17.01
C ASN A 179 -13.62 8.81 16.45
N SER A 180 -12.29 8.84 16.35
CA SER A 180 -11.55 9.97 15.80
C SER A 180 -11.85 10.12 14.31
N ASP A 181 -12.04 11.36 13.87
CA ASP A 181 -12.23 11.71 12.47
C ASP A 181 -10.92 11.66 11.67
N ILE A 182 -11.07 11.62 10.35
CA ILE A 182 -9.98 11.55 9.39
C ILE A 182 -9.76 12.97 8.83
N ASP A 183 -8.75 13.66 9.36
CA ASP A 183 -8.39 15.02 8.98
C ASP A 183 -7.54 15.04 7.69
N VAL A 184 -8.08 15.60 6.61
CA VAL A 184 -7.37 15.71 5.31
C VAL A 184 -7.30 17.16 4.88
N ILE A 185 -6.09 17.64 4.57
CA ILE A 185 -5.90 18.95 3.93
C ILE A 185 -5.66 18.78 2.44
N VAL A 186 -6.34 19.60 1.64
CA VAL A 186 -6.15 19.69 0.19
C VAL A 186 -5.73 21.11 -0.14
N VAL A 187 -4.52 21.25 -0.67
CA VAL A 187 -4.00 22.53 -1.17
C VAL A 187 -4.35 22.62 -2.66
N LEU A 188 -5.13 23.62 -3.02
CA LEU A 188 -5.59 23.89 -4.38
C LEU A 188 -4.70 24.93 -5.05
N THR A 189 -4.52 24.80 -6.37
CA THR A 189 -3.65 25.71 -7.14
C THR A 189 -4.20 27.13 -7.24
N ASN A 190 -5.51 27.32 -7.10
CA ASN A 190 -6.19 28.61 -7.15
C ASN A 190 -7.15 28.85 -5.97
N ASP A 191 -7.74 30.04 -5.90
CA ASP A 191 -8.66 30.47 -4.85
C ASP A 191 -10.12 30.47 -5.35
N ASP A 192 -10.60 29.31 -5.81
CA ASP A 192 -11.98 29.16 -6.28
C ASP A 192 -12.91 28.59 -5.16
N PRO A 193 -13.91 29.37 -4.69
CA PRO A 193 -14.91 28.89 -3.74
C PRO A 193 -15.75 27.70 -4.24
N HIS A 194 -16.07 27.65 -5.53
CA HIS A 194 -16.85 26.56 -6.13
C HIS A 194 -16.05 25.27 -6.14
N LEU A 195 -14.77 25.34 -6.50
CA LEU A 195 -13.85 24.20 -6.41
C LEU A 195 -13.74 23.68 -4.97
N ARG A 196 -13.53 24.57 -3.99
CA ARG A 196 -13.52 24.18 -2.56
C ARG A 196 -14.81 23.48 -2.14
N SER A 197 -15.95 24.00 -2.59
CA SER A 197 -17.27 23.42 -2.31
C SER A 197 -17.40 22.02 -2.96
N SER A 198 -16.91 21.86 -4.18
CA SER A 198 -16.92 20.58 -4.91
C SER A 198 -16.00 19.53 -4.27
N VAL A 199 -14.82 19.92 -3.80
CA VAL A 199 -13.90 19.05 -3.04
C VAL A 199 -14.56 18.59 -1.73
N ARG A 200 -15.21 19.50 -0.98
CA ARG A 200 -15.95 19.15 0.24
C ARG A 200 -17.11 18.19 -0.03
N ARG A 201 -17.90 18.42 -1.07
CA ARG A 201 -18.99 17.50 -1.47
C ARG A 201 -18.47 16.12 -1.87
N LEU A 202 -17.31 16.05 -2.53
CA LEU A 202 -16.70 14.78 -2.90
C LEU A 202 -16.30 13.98 -1.66
N ALA A 203 -15.63 14.62 -0.69
CA ALA A 203 -15.29 13.98 0.58
C ALA A 203 -16.54 13.51 1.34
N ALA A 204 -17.59 14.35 1.42
CA ALA A 204 -18.84 13.98 2.08
C ALA A 204 -19.48 12.72 1.48
N ARG A 205 -19.39 12.51 0.15
CA ARG A 205 -19.87 11.27 -0.48
C ARG A 205 -19.04 10.05 -0.10
N VAL A 206 -17.71 10.20 -0.04
CA VAL A 206 -16.82 9.10 0.40
C VAL A 206 -17.07 8.77 1.87
N SER A 207 -17.28 9.78 2.72
CA SER A 207 -17.67 9.59 4.11
C SER A 207 -18.93 8.72 4.26
N LEU A 208 -19.96 8.99 3.47
CA LEU A 208 -21.20 8.22 3.50
C LEU A 208 -21.02 6.79 2.95
N GLU A 209 -20.15 6.60 1.96
CA GLU A 209 -19.89 5.29 1.34
C GLU A 209 -19.17 4.33 2.27
N TYR A 210 -18.27 4.84 3.11
CA TYR A 210 -17.46 4.04 4.03
C TYR A 210 -17.93 4.08 5.48
N ASP A 211 -18.99 4.84 5.78
CA ASP A 211 -19.47 5.13 7.14
C ASP A 211 -18.35 5.69 8.05
N LEU A 212 -17.59 6.65 7.52
CA LEU A 212 -16.45 7.29 8.20
C LEU A 212 -16.50 8.80 8.11
N LEU A 213 -16.12 9.51 9.18
CA LEU A 213 -16.07 10.97 9.18
C LEU A 213 -14.75 11.48 8.60
N ILE A 214 -14.79 12.03 7.38
CA ILE A 214 -13.62 12.64 6.70
C ILE A 214 -13.76 14.17 6.79
N SER A 215 -12.94 14.77 7.65
CA SER A 215 -12.85 16.20 7.88
C SER A 215 -11.92 16.86 6.86
N ILE A 216 -12.46 17.27 5.70
CA ILE A 216 -11.65 17.86 4.63
C ILE A 216 -11.47 19.39 4.75
N ARG A 217 -10.22 19.85 4.74
CA ARG A 217 -9.83 21.26 4.67
C ARG A 217 -9.28 21.60 3.29
N ALA A 218 -10.14 22.09 2.40
CA ALA A 218 -9.72 22.64 1.11
C ALA A 218 -9.24 24.09 1.27
N VAL A 219 -7.97 24.36 0.98
CA VAL A 219 -7.33 25.69 1.07
C VAL A 219 -6.66 26.07 -0.25
N SER A 220 -6.62 27.36 -0.58
CA SER A 220 -5.88 27.85 -1.74
C SER A 220 -4.37 27.90 -1.46
N ARG A 221 -3.55 27.87 -2.51
CA ARG A 221 -2.09 28.05 -2.43
C ARG A 221 -1.70 29.34 -1.71
N SER A 222 -2.42 30.44 -1.94
CA SER A 222 -2.19 31.72 -1.27
C SER A 222 -2.45 31.63 0.24
N HIS A 223 -3.52 30.94 0.65
CA HIS A 223 -3.80 30.68 2.07
C HIS A 223 -2.73 29.76 2.67
N TRP A 224 -2.36 28.67 1.98
CA TRP A 224 -1.30 27.78 2.44
C TRP A 224 0.03 28.52 2.66
N HIS A 225 0.39 29.43 1.75
CA HIS A 225 1.56 30.28 1.90
C HIS A 225 1.48 31.22 3.11
N LYS A 226 0.30 31.80 3.40
CA LYS A 226 0.11 32.59 4.64
C LYS A 226 0.33 31.75 5.88
N LEU A 227 -0.21 30.52 5.93
CA LEU A 227 -0.01 29.62 7.05
C LEU A 227 1.48 29.29 7.26
N SER A 228 2.22 29.09 6.18
CA SER A 228 3.68 28.92 6.19
C SER A 228 4.42 30.17 6.66
N HIS A 229 4.13 31.33 6.08
CA HIS A 229 4.87 32.57 6.31
C HIS A 229 4.78 33.02 7.77
N TYR A 230 3.58 32.92 8.36
CA TYR A 230 3.33 33.27 9.75
C TYR A 230 3.53 32.08 10.72
N ARG A 231 3.99 30.93 10.22
CA ARG A 231 4.27 29.71 11.01
C ARG A 231 3.12 29.30 11.93
N PHE A 232 1.89 29.30 11.40
CA PHE A 232 0.73 28.90 12.19
C PHE A 232 0.90 27.45 12.71
N PRO A 233 0.44 27.13 13.93
CA PRO A 233 0.64 25.81 14.55
C PRO A 233 0.16 24.66 13.67
N ILE A 234 -0.98 24.83 12.98
CA ILE A 234 -1.51 23.81 12.07
C ILE A 234 -0.56 23.51 10.90
N TYR A 235 0.11 24.53 10.34
CA TYR A 235 1.08 24.32 9.28
C TYR A 235 2.28 23.56 9.80
N GLN A 236 2.79 23.95 10.97
CA GLN A 236 3.93 23.28 11.59
C GLN A 236 3.63 21.81 11.91
N ALA A 237 2.45 21.52 12.47
CA ALA A 237 2.01 20.16 12.74
C ALA A 237 1.90 19.33 11.45
N ILE A 238 1.29 19.88 10.39
CA ILE A 238 1.17 19.17 9.10
C ILE A 238 2.55 18.93 8.47
N GLN A 239 3.50 19.86 8.60
CA GLN A 239 4.86 19.65 8.08
C GLN A 239 5.66 18.62 8.89
N ALA A 240 5.45 18.54 10.20
CA ALA A 240 6.18 17.62 11.07
C ALA A 240 5.61 16.19 11.06
N GLU A 241 4.28 16.06 10.99
CA GLU A 241 3.57 14.80 11.27
C GLU A 241 2.60 14.40 10.15
N GLY A 242 2.43 15.24 9.12
CA GLY A 242 1.50 14.99 8.04
C GLY A 242 1.96 13.86 7.12
N ILE A 243 1.01 13.02 6.70
CA ILE A 243 1.23 11.90 5.79
C ILE A 243 0.84 12.34 4.38
N PRO A 244 1.80 12.46 3.44
CA PRO A 244 1.49 12.83 2.07
C PRO A 244 0.61 11.77 1.40
N LEU A 245 -0.51 12.20 0.82
CA LEU A 245 -1.42 11.37 0.03
C LEU A 245 -1.42 11.76 -1.45
N THR A 246 -0.56 12.71 -1.83
CA THR A 246 -0.42 13.21 -3.21
C THR A 246 0.23 12.11 -4.05
N PRO A 247 -0.40 11.64 -5.13
CA PRO A 247 0.27 10.82 -6.13
C PRO A 247 1.43 11.64 -6.70
N GLU A 248 2.66 11.14 -6.64
CA GLU A 248 3.77 11.93 -7.18
C GLU A 248 3.61 12.02 -8.70
N THR A 249 3.64 13.24 -9.23
CA THR A 249 3.60 13.55 -10.66
C THR A 249 4.69 12.79 -11.39
N THR A 250 4.29 12.02 -12.41
CA THR A 250 5.17 11.40 -13.41
C THR A 250 6.07 12.40 -14.13
#